data_AF-A0A1V5QIJ7-F1
#
_entry.id   AF-A0A1V5QIJ7-F1
#
_cell.length_a   1.000
_cell.length_b   1.000
_cell.length_c   1.000
_cell.angle_alpha   90.00
_cell.angle_beta   90.00
_cell.angle_gamma   90.00
#
_symmetry.space_group_name_H-M   'P 1'
#
loop_
_entity.id
_entity.type
_entity.pdbx_description
1 polymer ?
#
loop_
_entity_poly.entity_id
_entity_poly.type
_entity_poly.pdbx_seq_one_letter_code
_entity_poly.pdbx_strand_id
1 'polypeptide(L)'
;MNATDCPRRPRPPGYFRTAAAIGICLVALRGFAADGETSKHLRLFVDLPGDGRSGSIFTGNLVRRDFGHVFVELLDTGTGHTTGRLGFYPKNGVFPPFESLDHGELRKDYRRAYDVWKEYPLSDRQYAAALQFIEASTNEPPRFDLDHYNCVDWALDVLERAGQELAVETRDVGLGSGAGNPLNTKPLWRGLCPAALGDALIKAGGLPGAP
;
A
#
# COMPACT_ATOMS: atom_id res chain seq x y z
N MET A 1 22.07 -5.85 -33.30
CA MET A 1 23.20 -5.80 -32.35
C MET A 1 22.63 -6.19 -30.99
N ASN A 2 23.02 -7.35 -30.47
CA ASN A 2 22.60 -7.91 -29.19
C ASN A 2 23.64 -7.57 -28.12
N ALA A 3 23.17 -7.26 -26.90
CA ALA A 3 23.93 -7.28 -25.65
C ALA A 3 22.93 -7.59 -24.52
N THR A 4 22.80 -8.84 -24.07
CA THR A 4 23.56 -9.54 -22.99
C THR A 4 23.22 -9.01 -21.60
N ASP A 5 22.40 -9.73 -20.85
CA ASP A 5 22.75 -10.83 -19.91
C ASP A 5 23.33 -10.32 -18.57
N CYS A 6 22.52 -10.46 -17.52
CA CYS A 6 22.86 -10.11 -16.14
C CYS A 6 23.36 -11.39 -15.43
N PRO A 7 24.52 -11.38 -14.74
CA PRO A 7 25.15 -12.61 -14.25
C PRO A 7 24.44 -13.22 -13.04
N ARG A 8 24.07 -14.50 -13.16
CA ARG A 8 23.60 -15.35 -12.05
C ARG A 8 24.77 -15.71 -11.12
N ARG A 9 24.57 -15.58 -9.80
CA ARG A 9 25.54 -16.05 -8.79
C ARG A 9 25.59 -17.59 -8.73
N PRO A 10 26.77 -18.20 -8.48
CA PRO A 10 26.91 -19.64 -8.34
C PRO A 10 26.38 -20.15 -6.98
N ARG A 11 25.74 -21.33 -6.99
CA ARG A 11 25.41 -22.10 -5.78
C ARG A 11 26.66 -22.86 -5.30
N PRO A 12 26.92 -22.96 -3.99
CA PRO A 12 28.00 -23.83 -3.49
C PRO A 12 27.62 -25.31 -3.56
N PRO A 13 28.62 -26.21 -3.69
CA PRO A 13 28.42 -27.64 -3.93
C PRO A 13 27.99 -28.41 -2.68
N GLY A 14 27.13 -29.40 -2.89
CA GLY A 14 26.80 -30.40 -1.89
C GLY A 14 27.95 -31.40 -1.68
N TYR A 15 28.10 -31.84 -0.44
CA TYR A 15 28.88 -33.03 -0.08
C TYR A 15 28.01 -33.99 0.72
N PHE A 16 27.76 -35.15 0.13
CA PHE A 16 27.36 -36.36 0.84
C PHE A 16 28.62 -37.05 1.39
N ARG A 17 28.62 -37.44 2.67
CA ARG A 17 28.86 -38.83 3.14
C ARG A 17 28.95 -38.91 4.67
N THR A 18 27.96 -39.62 5.22
CA THR A 18 28.03 -40.69 6.23
C THR A 18 29.09 -40.67 7.34
N ALA A 19 28.65 -40.61 8.61
CA ALA A 19 29.21 -41.43 9.70
C ALA A 19 28.22 -41.60 10.87
N ALA A 20 28.40 -42.71 11.57
CA ALA A 20 27.55 -43.40 12.53
C ALA A 20 27.10 -42.64 13.79
N ALA A 21 26.01 -43.16 14.36
CA ALA A 21 25.25 -42.72 15.53
C ALA A 21 25.94 -42.94 16.89
N ILE A 22 25.66 -42.05 17.86
CA ILE A 22 25.66 -42.33 19.32
C ILE A 22 24.62 -41.45 20.03
N GLY A 23 23.66 -42.08 20.72
CA GLY A 23 23.26 -41.73 22.10
C GLY A 23 22.36 -40.50 22.37
N ILE A 24 21.04 -40.76 22.40
CA ILE A 24 20.06 -40.36 23.45
C ILE A 24 20.19 -38.95 24.07
N CYS A 25 19.21 -38.08 23.79
CA CYS A 25 18.55 -37.34 24.87
C CYS A 25 17.09 -37.01 24.51
N LEU A 26 16.20 -37.52 25.36
CA LEU A 26 14.77 -37.34 25.36
C LEU A 26 14.45 -35.84 25.60
N VAL A 27 13.97 -35.12 24.59
CA VAL A 27 13.30 -33.83 24.80
C VAL A 27 11.95 -33.90 24.10
N ALA A 28 10.93 -33.57 24.87
CA ALA A 28 9.52 -33.75 24.59
C ALA A 28 9.11 -33.31 23.18
N LEU A 29 8.58 -34.26 22.39
CA LEU A 29 7.57 -33.96 21.38
C LEU A 29 6.32 -33.47 22.13
N ARG A 30 6.32 -32.18 22.53
CA ARG A 30 5.05 -31.48 22.75
C ARG A 30 4.38 -31.43 21.39
N GLY A 31 3.17 -31.97 21.34
CA GLY A 31 2.39 -32.11 20.12
C GLY A 31 2.38 -30.83 19.31
N PHE A 32 2.53 -30.99 18.00
CA PHE A 32 1.95 -30.05 17.05
C PHE A 32 0.47 -29.94 17.39
N ALA A 33 0.12 -28.91 18.15
CA ALA A 33 -1.23 -28.39 18.15
C ALA A 33 -1.54 -28.08 16.68
N ALA A 34 -2.71 -28.52 16.21
CA ALA A 34 -3.19 -28.26 14.87
C ALA A 34 -2.95 -26.79 14.51
N ASP A 35 -2.12 -26.56 13.50
CA ASP A 35 -1.75 -25.24 13.02
C ASP A 35 -3.03 -24.53 12.55
N GLY A 36 -3.57 -23.66 13.41
CA GLY A 36 -4.33 -22.53 12.91
C GLY A 36 -3.34 -21.71 12.10
N GLU A 37 -3.38 -21.87 10.77
CA GLU A 37 -2.40 -21.32 9.84
C GLU A 37 -2.19 -19.83 10.13
N THR A 38 -1.09 -19.51 10.82
CA THR A 38 -0.76 -18.14 11.17
C THR A 38 -0.50 -17.40 9.87
N SER A 39 -1.45 -16.60 9.44
CA SER A 39 -1.39 -15.90 8.16
C SER A 39 -1.13 -14.42 8.40
N LYS A 40 -0.04 -13.93 7.81
CA LYS A 40 0.37 -12.53 7.82
C LYS A 40 -0.09 -11.90 6.52
N HIS A 41 -0.66 -10.71 6.59
CA HIS A 41 -1.31 -10.07 5.46
C HIS A 41 -0.96 -8.60 5.39
N LEU A 42 -0.88 -8.09 4.16
CA LEU A 42 -0.98 -6.67 3.86
C LEU A 42 -2.32 -6.43 3.18
N ARG A 43 -3.08 -5.47 3.69
CA ARG A 43 -4.33 -5.02 3.08
C ARG A 43 -4.17 -3.60 2.58
N LEU A 44 -4.52 -3.41 1.33
CA LEU A 44 -4.56 -2.11 0.68
C LEU A 44 -6.02 -1.72 0.46
N PHE A 45 -6.42 -0.56 0.97
CA PHE A 45 -7.77 -0.01 0.86
C PHE A 45 -7.71 1.30 0.09
N VAL A 46 -8.68 1.53 -0.78
CA VAL A 46 -8.79 2.73 -1.60
C VAL A 46 -10.18 3.31 -1.46
N ASP A 47 -10.22 4.55 -1.00
CA ASP A 47 -11.33 5.50 -1.07
C ASP A 47 -11.16 6.26 -2.39
N LEU A 48 -12.05 6.05 -3.35
CA LEU A 48 -11.95 6.64 -4.67
C LEU A 48 -12.44 8.09 -4.63
N PRO A 49 -11.87 9.01 -5.44
CA PRO A 49 -12.37 10.37 -5.49
C PRO A 49 -13.81 10.41 -6.02
N GLY A 50 -14.61 11.29 -5.41
CA GLY A 50 -15.97 11.56 -5.85
C GLY A 50 -16.96 10.44 -5.56
N ASP A 51 -17.69 10.03 -6.59
CA ASP A 51 -18.65 8.91 -6.55
C ASP A 51 -17.99 7.56 -6.88
N GLY A 52 -16.65 7.51 -6.94
CA GLY A 52 -15.87 6.35 -7.31
C GLY A 52 -16.00 5.91 -8.77
N ARG A 53 -16.79 6.61 -9.61
CA ARG A 53 -17.06 6.23 -11.00
C ARG A 53 -16.54 7.24 -12.02
N SER A 54 -16.59 8.52 -11.67
CA SER A 54 -16.34 9.62 -12.62
C SER A 54 -14.88 10.08 -12.67
N GLY A 55 -14.07 9.74 -11.68
CA GLY A 55 -12.74 10.37 -11.50
C GLY A 55 -12.85 11.89 -11.32
N SER A 56 -14.01 12.39 -10.87
CA SER A 56 -14.24 13.79 -10.52
C SER A 56 -14.26 13.89 -9.01
N ILE A 57 -13.47 14.80 -8.44
CA ILE A 57 -13.48 15.05 -6.99
C ILE A 57 -14.75 15.78 -6.51
N PHE A 58 -15.62 16.22 -7.43
CA PHE A 58 -16.88 16.85 -7.09
C PHE A 58 -18.02 15.84 -7.13
N THR A 59 -18.62 15.60 -5.97
CA THR A 59 -19.93 14.96 -5.86
C THR A 59 -21.02 16.03 -5.82
N GLY A 60 -21.83 16.16 -6.87
CA GLY A 60 -22.98 17.08 -6.90
C GLY A 60 -22.65 18.58 -6.96
N ASN A 61 -23.50 19.41 -6.35
CA ASN A 61 -23.38 20.88 -6.32
C ASN A 61 -22.13 21.33 -5.53
N LEU A 62 -20.96 21.41 -6.18
CA LEU A 62 -19.75 22.23 -5.91
C LEU A 62 -19.17 22.32 -4.46
N VAL A 63 -19.74 21.69 -3.44
CA VAL A 63 -19.48 21.99 -2.02
C VAL A 63 -18.69 20.89 -1.30
N ARG A 64 -18.69 19.65 -1.82
CA ARG A 64 -17.88 18.56 -1.26
C ARG A 64 -16.81 18.14 -2.27
N ARG A 65 -15.55 18.32 -1.86
CA ARG A 65 -14.38 17.81 -2.57
C ARG A 65 -13.97 16.52 -1.89
N ASP A 66 -14.19 15.41 -2.57
CA ASP A 66 -13.67 14.12 -2.16
C ASP A 66 -12.51 13.75 -3.07
N PHE A 67 -11.30 13.83 -2.52
CA PHE A 67 -10.07 13.57 -3.26
C PHE A 67 -9.69 12.08 -3.26
N GLY A 68 -10.46 11.25 -2.57
CA GLY A 68 -10.09 9.88 -2.27
C GLY A 68 -8.92 9.78 -1.30
N HIS A 69 -8.58 8.57 -0.90
CA HIS A 69 -7.44 8.27 -0.06
C HIS A 69 -7.03 6.81 -0.17
N VAL A 70 -5.80 6.51 0.23
CA VAL A 70 -5.26 5.15 0.27
C VAL A 70 -4.87 4.82 1.68
N PHE A 71 -5.16 3.59 2.09
CA PHE A 71 -4.80 3.10 3.40
C PHE A 71 -4.14 1.73 3.33
N VAL A 72 -3.21 1.49 4.26
CA VAL A 72 -2.52 0.20 4.42
C VAL A 72 -2.77 -0.35 5.82
N GLU A 73 -2.99 -1.66 5.92
CA GLU A 73 -3.01 -2.39 7.19
C GLU A 73 -2.11 -3.62 7.08
N LEU A 74 -1.24 -3.84 8.06
CA LEU A 74 -0.59 -5.13 8.28
C LEU A 74 -1.32 -5.88 9.38
N LEU A 75 -1.64 -7.15 9.13
CA LEU A 75 -2.31 -8.03 10.08
C LEU A 75 -1.50 -9.33 10.24
N ASP A 76 -1.21 -9.72 11.47
CA ASP A 76 -0.72 -11.05 11.82
C ASP A 76 -1.82 -11.79 12.59
N THR A 77 -2.47 -12.75 11.94
CA THR A 77 -3.56 -13.52 12.56
C THR A 77 -3.06 -14.51 13.63
N GLY A 78 -1.77 -14.86 13.60
CA GLY A 78 -1.17 -15.75 14.59
C GLY A 78 -0.93 -15.07 15.94
N THR A 79 -0.59 -13.79 15.92
CA THR A 79 -0.34 -13.00 17.14
C THR A 79 -1.49 -12.06 17.49
N GLY A 80 -2.40 -11.80 16.55
CA GLY A 80 -3.43 -10.76 16.65
C GLY A 80 -2.88 -9.34 16.45
N HIS A 81 -1.59 -9.19 16.10
CA HIS A 81 -0.98 -7.88 15.88
C HIS A 81 -1.53 -7.21 14.61
N THR A 82 -1.88 -5.94 14.71
CA THR A 82 -2.26 -5.10 13.57
C THR A 82 -1.68 -3.70 13.70
N THR A 83 -1.20 -3.13 12.58
CA THR A 83 -0.86 -1.70 12.52
C THR A 83 -2.10 -0.82 12.62
N GLY A 84 -3.26 -1.39 12.31
CA GLY A 84 -4.46 -0.69 11.92
C GLY A 84 -4.38 -0.10 10.52
N ARG A 85 -5.52 0.44 10.08
CA ARG A 85 -5.63 1.14 8.80
C ARG A 85 -4.92 2.50 8.89
N LEU A 86 -3.75 2.60 8.27
CA LEU A 86 -2.91 3.79 8.23
C LEU A 86 -3.06 4.51 6.89
N GLY A 87 -3.31 5.82 6.94
CA GLY A 87 -3.25 6.72 5.78
C GLY A 87 -2.12 7.73 5.93
N PHE A 88 -1.56 8.19 4.82
CA PHE A 88 -0.48 9.18 4.78
C PHE A 88 -1.02 10.54 4.34
N TYR A 89 -0.88 11.54 5.20
CA TYR A 89 -1.52 12.84 5.07
C TYR A 89 -0.50 13.99 5.13
N PRO A 90 -0.83 15.15 4.55
CA PRO A 90 -0.19 16.40 4.96
C PRO A 90 -0.63 16.76 6.38
N LYS A 91 0.30 17.24 7.18
CA LYS A 91 0.10 17.58 8.59
C LYS A 91 -0.86 18.75 8.79
N ASN A 92 -0.62 19.83 8.07
CA ASN A 92 -1.36 21.09 8.10
C ASN A 92 -2.37 21.19 6.95
N GLY A 93 -2.19 20.38 5.90
CA GLY A 93 -3.02 20.38 4.70
C GLY A 93 -2.29 20.98 3.52
N VAL A 94 -2.80 20.67 2.32
CA VAL A 94 -2.32 21.25 1.05
C VAL A 94 -3.53 21.79 0.31
N PHE A 95 -3.35 22.89 -0.43
CA PHE A 95 -4.42 23.55 -1.17
C PHE A 95 -4.00 23.83 -2.61
N PRO A 96 -4.27 22.91 -3.54
CA PRO A 96 -3.87 23.12 -4.92
C PRO A 96 -4.79 24.13 -5.62
N PRO A 97 -4.27 24.84 -6.64
CA PRO A 97 -2.92 24.72 -7.19
C PRO A 97 -1.85 25.55 -6.46
N PHE A 98 -2.15 26.08 -5.27
CA PHE A 98 -1.32 27.08 -4.59
C PHE A 98 -0.24 26.43 -3.72
N GLU A 99 -0.58 25.32 -3.07
CA GLU A 99 0.32 24.58 -2.18
C GLU A 99 0.11 23.08 -2.41
N SER A 100 1.18 22.37 -2.73
CA SER A 100 1.21 20.90 -2.86
C SER A 100 2.09 20.23 -1.81
N LEU A 101 2.84 21.02 -1.03
CA LEU A 101 3.93 20.54 -0.19
C LEU A 101 3.68 20.82 1.28
N ASP A 102 3.88 19.81 2.13
CA ASP A 102 3.77 19.93 3.58
C ASP A 102 4.61 18.86 4.29
N HIS A 103 4.74 18.93 5.61
CA HIS A 103 5.19 17.80 6.41
C HIS A 103 4.19 16.66 6.30
N GLY A 104 4.66 15.43 6.11
CA GLY A 104 3.80 14.26 6.13
C GLY A 104 3.50 13.80 7.54
N GLU A 105 2.42 13.04 7.69
CA GLU A 105 2.12 12.27 8.89
C GLU A 105 1.26 11.05 8.59
N LEU A 106 1.50 9.98 9.35
CA LEU A 106 0.67 8.78 9.32
C LEU A 106 -0.42 8.86 10.37
N ARG A 107 -1.67 8.68 9.95
CA ARG A 107 -2.84 8.67 10.83
C ARG A 107 -3.53 7.32 10.77
N LYS A 108 -4.01 6.85 11.93
CA LYS A 108 -4.85 5.67 12.03
C LYS A 108 -6.31 6.05 11.78
N ASP A 109 -6.90 5.52 10.72
CA ASP A 109 -8.25 5.87 10.24
C ASP A 109 -9.16 4.64 10.08
N TYR A 110 -9.36 3.91 11.17
CA TYR A 110 -10.19 2.71 11.21
C TYR A 110 -11.66 2.91 10.78
N ARG A 111 -12.16 4.15 10.87
CA ARG A 111 -13.57 4.49 10.61
C ARG A 111 -13.81 5.05 9.22
N ARG A 112 -12.76 5.31 8.45
CA ARG A 112 -12.91 5.91 7.12
C ARG A 112 -13.37 4.84 6.13
N ALA A 113 -14.39 5.18 5.35
CA ALA A 113 -14.91 4.31 4.30
C ALA A 113 -13.87 4.10 3.20
N TYR A 114 -14.08 3.06 2.40
CA TYR A 114 -13.26 2.71 1.25
C TYR A 114 -14.14 1.99 0.22
N ASP A 115 -13.85 2.15 -1.06
CA ASP A 115 -14.65 1.59 -2.15
C ASP A 115 -14.08 0.27 -2.67
N VAL A 116 -12.76 0.10 -2.60
CA VAL A 116 -12.06 -1.06 -3.12
C VAL A 116 -10.97 -1.45 -2.14
N TRP A 117 -10.73 -2.75 -1.99
CA TRP A 117 -9.59 -3.22 -1.22
C TRP A 117 -9.03 -4.53 -1.76
N LYS A 118 -7.81 -4.86 -1.36
CA LYS A 118 -7.17 -6.13 -1.67
C LYS A 118 -6.27 -6.60 -0.53
N GLU A 119 -6.26 -7.91 -0.30
CA GLU A 119 -5.37 -8.58 0.63
C GLU A 119 -4.23 -9.28 -0.12
N TYR A 120 -3.03 -9.20 0.43
CA TYR A 120 -1.82 -9.88 -0.04
C TYR A 120 -1.29 -10.75 1.09
N PRO A 121 -1.26 -12.09 0.93
CA PRO A 121 -0.61 -12.95 1.90
C PRO A 121 0.90 -12.72 1.88
N LEU A 122 1.49 -12.62 3.07
CA LEU A 122 2.90 -12.34 3.27
C LEU A 122 3.59 -13.48 4.01
N SER A 123 4.85 -13.75 3.63
CA SER A 123 5.78 -14.47 4.49
C SER A 123 6.23 -13.60 5.68
N ASP A 124 6.78 -14.22 6.71
CA ASP A 124 7.34 -13.51 7.88
C ASP A 124 8.34 -12.43 7.51
N ARG A 125 9.22 -12.72 6.53
CA ARG A 125 10.23 -11.77 6.07
C ARG A 125 9.60 -10.56 5.39
N GLN A 126 8.58 -10.78 4.55
CA GLN A 126 7.88 -9.71 3.85
C GLN A 126 7.10 -8.84 4.83
N TYR A 127 6.42 -9.46 5.81
CA TYR A 127 5.72 -8.75 6.87
C TYR A 127 6.67 -7.90 7.71
N ALA A 128 7.80 -8.46 8.15
CA ALA A 128 8.78 -7.72 8.95
C ALA A 128 9.39 -6.54 8.17
N ALA A 129 9.68 -6.70 6.87
CA ALA A 129 10.20 -5.63 6.04
C ALA A 129 9.18 -4.49 5.85
N ALA A 130 7.91 -4.83 5.61
CA ALA A 130 6.83 -3.85 5.50
C ALA A 130 6.60 -3.12 6.84
N LEU A 131 6.56 -3.86 7.95
CA LEU A 131 6.37 -3.29 9.29
C LEU A 131 7.50 -2.33 9.65
N GLN A 132 8.75 -2.71 9.40
CA GLN A 132 9.90 -1.86 9.65
C GLN A 132 9.82 -0.54 8.86
N PHE A 133 9.36 -0.57 7.61
CA PHE A 133 9.18 0.63 6.81
C PHE A 133 8.05 1.52 7.35
N ILE A 134 6.93 0.93 7.78
CA ILE A 134 5.82 1.66 8.41
C ILE A 134 6.28 2.33 9.72
N GLU A 135 7.01 1.61 10.56
CA GLU A 135 7.55 2.14 11.82
C GLU A 135 8.54 3.28 11.57
N ALA A 136 9.45 3.12 10.60
CA ALA A 136 10.37 4.18 10.19
C ALA A 136 9.60 5.42 9.69
N SER A 137 8.59 5.23 8.82
CA SER A 137 7.74 6.30 8.31
C SER A 137 6.86 6.94 9.39
N THR A 138 6.59 6.25 10.49
CA THR A 138 5.82 6.80 11.62
C THR A 138 6.71 7.69 12.48
N ASN A 139 7.95 7.28 12.70
CA ASN A 139 8.92 8.02 13.51
C ASN A 139 9.49 9.23 12.76
N GLU A 140 9.75 9.07 11.47
CA GLU A 140 10.26 10.11 10.59
C GLU A 140 9.44 10.11 9.29
N PRO A 141 8.25 10.75 9.30
CA PRO A 141 7.40 10.77 8.12
C PRO A 141 8.09 11.45 6.94
N PRO A 142 8.02 10.85 5.73
CA PRO A 142 8.49 11.51 4.52
C PRO A 142 7.72 12.82 4.30
N ARG A 143 8.30 13.71 3.48
CA ARG A 143 7.61 14.94 3.10
C ARG A 143 6.40 14.60 2.24
N PHE A 144 5.27 15.22 2.53
CA PHE A 144 4.08 15.09 1.69
C PHE A 144 4.20 16.04 0.51
N ASP A 145 4.07 15.50 -0.69
CA ASP A 145 3.94 16.25 -1.94
C ASP A 145 2.75 15.68 -2.72
N LEU A 146 1.69 16.47 -2.86
CA LEU A 146 0.50 16.04 -3.58
C LEU A 146 0.81 15.54 -5.00
N ASP A 147 1.80 16.14 -5.66
CA ASP A 147 2.14 15.87 -7.06
C ASP A 147 3.27 14.84 -7.24
N HIS A 148 4.07 14.54 -6.21
CA HIS A 148 5.27 13.70 -6.35
C HIS A 148 5.44 12.62 -5.30
N TYR A 149 4.80 12.74 -4.13
CA TYR A 149 4.90 11.75 -3.05
C TYR A 149 3.74 11.92 -2.06
N ASN A 150 2.64 11.22 -2.33
CA ASN A 150 1.38 11.33 -1.60
C ASN A 150 0.97 9.96 -0.99
N CYS A 151 -0.29 9.83 -0.57
CA CYS A 151 -0.81 8.61 0.04
C CYS A 151 -0.68 7.35 -0.84
N VAL A 152 -0.70 7.51 -2.17
CA VAL A 152 -0.56 6.41 -3.12
C VAL A 152 0.88 5.95 -3.18
N ASP A 153 1.83 6.88 -3.33
CA ASP A 153 3.25 6.58 -3.40
C ASP A 153 3.73 5.88 -2.12
N TRP A 154 3.37 6.43 -0.97
CA TRP A 154 3.69 5.80 0.31
C TRP A 154 3.12 4.37 0.41
N ALA A 155 1.89 4.14 -0.03
CA ALA A 155 1.29 2.81 0.02
C ALA A 155 1.94 1.82 -0.96
N LEU A 156 2.38 2.29 -2.13
CA LEU A 156 3.13 1.48 -3.09
C LEU A 156 4.53 1.14 -2.57
N ASP A 157 5.21 2.06 -1.88
CA ASP A 157 6.48 1.76 -1.20
C ASP A 157 6.29 0.67 -0.13
N VAL A 158 5.21 0.72 0.65
CA VAL A 158 4.90 -0.36 1.63
C VAL A 158 4.71 -1.70 0.90
N LEU A 159 3.97 -1.69 -0.21
CA LEU A 159 3.69 -2.88 -1.02
C LEU A 159 4.99 -3.47 -1.62
N GLU A 160 5.86 -2.62 -2.16
CA GLU A 160 7.17 -2.99 -2.70
C GLU A 160 8.07 -3.58 -1.60
N ARG A 161 8.12 -2.96 -0.41
CA ARG A 161 8.88 -3.50 0.74
C ARG A 161 8.32 -4.82 1.26
N ALA A 162 7.02 -5.05 1.08
CA ALA A 162 6.40 -6.36 1.31
C ALA A 162 6.69 -7.38 0.20
N GLY A 163 7.47 -7.00 -0.83
CA GLY A 163 7.79 -7.86 -1.98
C GLY A 163 6.56 -8.18 -2.83
N GLN A 164 5.58 -7.27 -2.85
CA GLN A 164 4.37 -7.37 -3.66
C GLN A 164 4.44 -6.34 -4.79
N GLU A 165 3.87 -6.67 -5.94
CA GLU A 165 3.87 -5.79 -7.11
C GLU A 165 2.43 -5.48 -7.52
N LEU A 166 2.18 -4.21 -7.85
CA LEU A 166 0.93 -3.76 -8.45
C LEU A 166 1.26 -2.74 -9.53
N ALA A 167 0.93 -3.07 -10.78
CA ALA A 167 1.10 -2.15 -11.88
C ALA A 167 0.05 -1.03 -11.82
N VAL A 168 0.48 0.19 -11.51
CA VAL A 168 -0.37 1.38 -11.47
C VAL A 168 0.08 2.35 -12.55
N GLU A 169 -0.85 2.75 -13.40
CA GLU A 169 -0.61 3.78 -14.41
C GLU A 169 -1.01 5.15 -13.86
N THR A 170 -0.16 6.15 -14.03
CA THR A 170 -0.47 7.53 -13.63
C THR A 170 -1.74 8.04 -14.31
N ARG A 171 -2.58 8.76 -13.57
CA ARG A 171 -3.82 9.35 -14.08
C ARG A 171 -3.99 10.75 -13.54
N ASP A 172 -4.13 11.71 -14.44
CA ASP A 172 -4.48 13.08 -14.08
C ASP A 172 -5.96 13.15 -13.67
N VAL A 173 -6.22 13.66 -12.47
CA VAL A 173 -7.57 13.88 -11.96
C VAL A 173 -7.87 15.38 -12.01
N GLY A 174 -8.85 15.76 -12.82
CA GLY A 174 -9.28 17.14 -13.03
C GLY A 174 -10.45 17.59 -12.13
N LEU A 175 -10.72 18.90 -12.12
CA LEU A 175 -11.85 19.54 -11.43
C LEU A 175 -13.25 19.20 -12.00
N GLY A 176 -13.35 18.25 -12.93
CA GLY A 176 -14.56 18.04 -13.73
C GLY A 176 -14.75 19.14 -14.79
N SER A 177 -15.42 18.78 -15.88
CA SER A 177 -15.67 19.65 -17.03
C SER A 177 -16.80 20.67 -16.76
N GLY A 178 -16.55 21.63 -15.87
CA GLY A 178 -17.30 22.89 -15.84
C GLY A 178 -16.70 23.84 -16.86
N ALA A 179 -17.38 24.05 -18.00
CA ALA A 179 -16.95 25.01 -19.01
C ALA A 179 -16.83 26.42 -18.39
N GLY A 180 -15.61 26.98 -18.36
CA GLY A 180 -15.37 28.38 -18.02
C GLY A 180 -14.55 28.68 -16.76
N ASN A 181 -14.08 27.70 -15.99
CA ASN A 181 -13.17 27.98 -14.86
C ASN A 181 -11.69 27.95 -15.33
N PRO A 182 -10.92 29.05 -15.27
CA PRO A 182 -9.51 29.07 -15.65
C PRO A 182 -8.62 28.16 -14.79
N LEU A 183 -9.10 27.70 -13.63
CA LEU A 183 -8.46 26.65 -12.82
C LEU A 183 -8.57 25.25 -13.46
N ASN A 184 -9.41 25.06 -14.48
CA ASN A 184 -9.66 23.78 -15.15
C ASN A 184 -8.60 23.39 -16.19
N THR A 185 -7.48 24.13 -16.24
CA THR A 185 -6.37 23.87 -17.19
C THR A 185 -5.18 23.16 -16.54
N LYS A 186 -5.19 22.99 -15.21
CA LYS A 186 -4.18 22.21 -14.48
C LYS A 186 -4.87 21.05 -13.76
N PRO A 187 -4.38 19.81 -13.92
CA PRO A 187 -4.88 18.71 -13.12
C PRO A 187 -4.58 18.98 -11.64
N LEU A 188 -5.50 18.57 -10.78
CA LEU A 188 -5.42 18.78 -9.33
C LEU A 188 -4.46 17.78 -8.66
N TRP A 189 -4.27 16.66 -9.34
CA TRP A 189 -3.27 15.65 -9.06
C TRP A 189 -2.41 15.50 -10.31
N ARG A 190 -1.12 15.77 -10.21
CA ARG A 190 -0.15 15.28 -11.19
C ARG A 190 0.45 13.99 -10.65
N GLY A 191 0.44 12.91 -11.44
CA GLY A 191 1.07 11.64 -11.04
C GLY A 191 0.09 10.56 -10.54
N LEU A 192 0.49 9.83 -9.50
CA LEU A 192 -0.28 8.71 -8.95
C LEU A 192 -1.37 9.24 -8.01
N CYS A 193 -2.61 8.79 -8.23
CA CYS A 193 -3.79 9.23 -7.48
C CYS A 193 -4.62 8.02 -7.00
N PRO A 194 -5.50 8.20 -5.99
CA PRO A 194 -6.33 7.11 -5.48
C PRO A 194 -7.18 6.44 -6.56
N ALA A 195 -7.67 7.20 -7.56
CA ALA A 195 -8.40 6.63 -8.69
C ALA A 195 -7.57 5.62 -9.51
N ALA A 196 -6.33 5.99 -9.85
CA ALA A 196 -5.43 5.11 -10.59
C ALA A 196 -5.13 3.82 -9.82
N LEU A 197 -4.86 3.94 -8.53
CA LEU A 197 -4.61 2.78 -7.67
C LEU A 197 -5.86 1.89 -7.54
N GLY A 198 -7.04 2.49 -7.39
CA GLY A 198 -8.29 1.74 -7.33
C GLY A 198 -8.59 0.98 -8.63
N ASP A 199 -8.38 1.61 -9.78
CA ASP A 199 -8.48 0.94 -11.09
C ASP A 199 -7.52 -0.26 -11.19
N ALA A 200 -6.28 -0.09 -10.72
CA ALA A 200 -5.28 -1.16 -10.68
C ALA A 200 -5.70 -2.29 -9.73
N LEU A 201 -6.23 -1.96 -8.55
CA LEU A 201 -6.75 -2.95 -7.61
C LEU A 201 -7.92 -3.73 -8.18
N ILE A 202 -8.90 -3.07 -8.81
CA ILE A 202 -10.04 -3.75 -9.47
C ILE A 202 -9.52 -4.72 -10.53
N LYS A 203 -8.61 -4.28 -11.42
CA LYS A 203 -8.00 -5.15 -12.43
C LYS A 203 -7.25 -6.34 -11.83
N ALA A 204 -6.65 -6.14 -10.66
CA ALA A 204 -5.94 -7.18 -9.92
C ALA A 204 -6.87 -8.08 -9.08
N GLY A 205 -8.21 -7.97 -9.21
CA GLY A 205 -9.17 -8.78 -8.46
C GLY A 205 -9.47 -8.25 -7.05
N GLY A 206 -9.31 -6.95 -6.84
CA GLY A 206 -9.75 -6.27 -5.62
C GLY A 206 -11.25 -6.42 -5.39
N LEU A 207 -11.63 -6.47 -4.12
CA LEU A 207 -12.99 -6.65 -3.68
C LEU A 207 -13.66 -5.29 -3.44
N PRO A 208 -14.98 -5.18 -3.64
CA PRO A 208 -15.71 -3.99 -3.26
C PRO A 208 -15.62 -3.78 -1.73
N GLY A 209 -15.52 -2.52 -1.32
CA GLY A 209 -15.58 -2.11 0.06
C GLY A 209 -17.00 -2.15 0.61
N ALA A 210 -17.10 -2.18 1.94
CA ALA A 210 -18.39 -2.05 2.63
C ALA A 210 -18.77 -0.57 2.69
N PRO A 211 -20.06 -0.22 2.44
CA PRO A 211 -20.55 1.15 2.53
C PRO A 211 -20.44 1.75 3.95
#